data_AF-A0A091BPB4-F1
#
_entry.id   AF-A0A091BPB4-F1
#
_cell.length_a   1.000
_cell.length_b   1.000
_cell.length_c   1.000
_cell.angle_alpha   90.00
_cell.angle_beta   90.00
_cell.angle_gamma   90.00
#
_symmetry.space_group_name_H-M   'P 1'
#
loop_
_entity.id
_entity.type
_entity.pdbx_description
1 polymer ?
#
loop_
_entity_poly.entity_id
_entity_poly.type
_entity_poly.pdbx_seq_one_letter_code
_entity_poly.pdbx_strand_id
1 'polypeptide(L)' 'MSDIKWISQITGYDVDKFKEFKLILNANEIVSIAEDTFEIFDEETGNWVEHKGCEVYVRDCCYKVLNSYEEFIKAIETL' A
#
# COMPACT_ATOMS: atom_id res chain seq x y z
N MET A 1 20.89 -7.02 17.22
CA MET A 1 20.25 -6.28 16.11
C MET A 1 19.06 -7.10 15.69
N SER A 2 17.86 -6.52 15.69
CA SER A 2 16.69 -7.15 15.07
C SER A 2 16.93 -7.27 13.58
N ASP A 3 16.63 -8.43 13.00
CA ASP A 3 16.68 -8.62 11.55
C ASP A 3 15.71 -7.65 10.88
N ILE A 4 16.19 -6.90 9.89
CA ILE A 4 15.38 -5.93 9.15
C ILE A 4 14.51 -6.69 8.16
N LYS A 5 13.19 -6.49 8.25
CA LYS A 5 12.20 -7.14 7.38
C LYS A 5 11.72 -6.17 6.30
N TRP A 6 11.89 -6.52 5.03
CA TRP A 6 11.48 -5.69 3.90
C TRP A 6 10.30 -6.31 3.15
N ILE A 7 9.25 -5.51 2.92
CA ILE A 7 8.09 -5.88 2.09
C ILE A 7 8.27 -5.23 0.71
N SER A 8 8.32 -6.02 -0.36
CA SER A 8 8.52 -5.51 -1.73
C SER A 8 7.44 -5.95 -2.73
N GLN A 9 6.47 -6.75 -2.29
CA GLN A 9 5.40 -7.29 -3.14
C GLN A 9 4.12 -6.43 -3.08
N ILE A 10 4.27 -5.13 -2.87
CA ILE A 10 3.15 -4.21 -2.70
C ILE A 10 3.17 -3.10 -3.75
N THR A 11 1.99 -2.70 -4.19
CA THR A 11 1.82 -1.60 -5.16
C THR A 11 1.18 -0.41 -4.44
N GLY A 12 1.85 0.73 -4.47
CA GLY A 12 1.33 1.99 -3.98
C GLY A 12 0.60 2.75 -5.08
N TYR A 13 -0.30 3.64 -4.68
CA TYR A 13 -1.02 4.55 -5.57
C TYR A 13 -0.81 5.99 -5.14
N ASP A 14 -0.30 6.82 -6.06
CA ASP A 14 -0.14 8.25 -5.87
C ASP A 14 -1.44 8.93 -6.34
N VAL A 15 -2.27 9.33 -5.37
CA VAL A 15 -3.58 9.95 -5.63
C VAL A 15 -3.42 11.31 -6.31
N ASP A 16 -2.33 12.03 -6.11
CA ASP A 16 -2.13 13.35 -6.74
C ASP A 16 -1.67 13.23 -8.19
N LYS A 17 -0.90 12.19 -8.49
CA LYS A 17 -0.39 11.92 -9.85
C LYS A 17 -1.21 10.93 -10.64
N PHE A 18 -2.20 10.30 -10.02
CA PHE A 18 -3.02 9.22 -10.59
C PHE A 18 -2.17 8.08 -11.15
N LYS A 19 -1.17 7.63 -10.38
CA LYS A 19 -0.18 6.66 -10.84
C LYS A 19 0.11 5.58 -9.83
N GLU A 20 0.18 4.35 -10.32
CA GLU A 20 0.72 3.22 -9.58
C GLU A 20 2.24 3.25 -9.52
N PHE A 21 2.80 2.76 -8.42
CA PHE A 21 4.24 2.58 -8.27
C PHE A 21 4.58 1.37 -7.40
N LYS A 22 5.76 0.80 -7.62
CA LYS A 22 6.27 -0.26 -6.74
C LYS A 22 6.74 0.35 -5.43
N LEU A 23 6.22 -0.19 -4.34
CA LEU A 23 6.52 0.28 -3.00
C LEU A 23 7.35 -0.78 -2.26
N ILE A 24 8.42 -0.35 -1.62
CA ILE A 24 9.26 -1.20 -0.76
C ILE A 24 9.28 -0.55 0.62
N LEU A 25 8.83 -1.28 1.64
CA LEU A 25 8.71 -0.79 3.01
C LEU A 25 9.55 -1.63 3.97
N ASN A 26 10.14 -0.96 4.97
CA ASN A 26 10.69 -1.62 6.13
C ASN A 26 9.53 -1.97 7.09
N ALA A 27 9.23 -3.26 7.24
CA ALA A 27 8.13 -3.73 8.09
C ALA A 27 8.32 -3.34 9.56
N ASN A 28 9.57 -3.19 10.01
CA ASN A 28 9.87 -2.76 11.38
C ASN A 28 9.50 -1.30 11.65
N GLU A 29 9.23 -0.51 10.61
CA GLU A 29 8.91 0.93 10.71
C GLU A 29 7.42 1.23 10.47
N ILE A 30 6.63 0.20 10.18
CA ILE A 30 5.17 0.33 10.04
C ILE A 30 4.58 0.63 11.41
N VAL A 31 3.86 1.74 11.50
CA VAL A 31 3.20 2.22 12.71
C VAL A 31 1.77 1.68 12.77
N SER A 32 1.05 1.75 11.66
CA SER A 32 -0.32 1.26 11.56
C SER A 32 -0.71 0.93 10.12
N ILE A 33 -1.68 0.04 10.00
CA ILE A 33 -2.30 -0.37 8.74
C ILE A 33 -3.81 -0.29 8.96
N ALA A 34 -4.52 0.36 8.05
CA ALA A 34 -5.97 0.42 8.06
C ALA A 34 -6.50 0.01 6.69
N GLU A 35 -7.57 -0.77 6.68
CA GLU A 35 -8.36 -0.97 5.47
C GLU A 35 -8.96 0.36 5.03
N ASP A 36 -8.90 0.64 3.74
CA ASP A 36 -9.38 1.90 3.19
C ASP A 36 -9.97 1.71 1.79
N THR A 37 -10.90 2.59 1.43
CA THR A 37 -11.55 2.60 0.12
C THR A 37 -11.33 3.96 -0.51
N PHE A 38 -10.73 3.98 -1.71
CA PHE A 38 -10.38 5.21 -2.42
C PHE A 38 -10.60 5.06 -3.93
N GLU A 39 -10.81 6.18 -4.61
CA GLU A 39 -10.98 6.19 -6.07
C GLU A 39 -9.61 6.12 -6.77
N ILE A 40 -9.49 5.22 -7.74
CA ILE A 40 -8.36 5.15 -8.66
C ILE A 40 -8.82 5.51 -10.07
N PHE A 41 -7.94 6.15 -10.83
CA PHE A 41 -8.21 6.47 -12.22
C PHE A 41 -7.82 5.29 -13.11
N ASP A 42 -8.80 4.70 -13.76
CA ASP A 42 -8.61 3.64 -14.75
C ASP A 42 -8.30 4.28 -16.12
N GLU A 43 -7.03 4.25 -16.52
CA GLU A 43 -6.57 4.81 -17.79
C GLU A 43 -7.14 4.05 -19.01
N GLU A 44 -7.50 2.77 -18.88
CA GLU A 44 -8.04 1.97 -20.00
C GLU A 44 -9.48 2.38 -20.33
N THR A 45 -10.30 2.57 -19.31
CA THR A 45 -11.70 2.96 -19.48
C THR A 45 -11.95 4.47 -19.42
N GLY A 46 -10.97 5.23 -18.90
CA GLY A 46 -11.06 6.67 -18.68
C GLY A 46 -11.99 7.08 -17.53
N ASN A 47 -12.29 6.14 -16.61
CA ASN A 47 -13.22 6.36 -15.50
C ASN A 47 -12.53 6.30 -14.14
N TRP A 48 -13.21 6.84 -13.13
CA TRP A 48 -12.85 6.64 -11.73
C TRP A 48 -13.54 5.38 -11.23
N VAL A 49 -12.76 4.49 -10.60
CA VAL A 49 -13.27 3.26 -10.02
C VAL A 49 -12.94 3.22 -8.54
N GLU A 50 -13.90 2.76 -7.74
CA GLU A 50 -13.69 2.55 -6.32
C GLU A 50 -12.79 1.33 -6.11
N HIS A 51 -11.72 1.52 -5.34
CA HIS A 51 -10.76 0.47 -5.01
C HIS A 51 -10.65 0.27 -3.51
N LYS A 52 -10.74 -0.98 -3.08
CA LYS A 52 -10.58 -1.38 -1.68
C LYS A 52 -9.15 -1.85 -1.45
N GLY A 53 -8.37 -1.04 -0.72
CA GLY A 53 -6.97 -1.29 -0.43
C GLY A 53 -6.63 -1.00 1.04
N CYS A 54 -5.45 -0.41 1.26
CA CYS A 54 -4.98 -0.05 2.60
C CYS A 54 -4.38 1.35 2.65
N GLU A 55 -4.50 1.99 3.80
CA GLU A 55 -3.55 3.02 4.23
C GLU A 55 -2.47 2.40 5.12
N VAL A 56 -1.21 2.61 4.75
CA VAL A 56 -0.06 2.13 5.52
C VAL A 56 0.75 3.32 6.01
N TYR A 57 0.86 3.45 7.32
CA TYR A 57 1.61 4.52 7.96
C TYR A 57 3.00 4.01 8.34
N VAL A 58 4.03 4.68 7.82
CA VAL A 58 5.44 4.39 8.10
C VAL A 58 6.10 5.69 8.56
N ARG A 59 6.41 5.76 9.85
CA ARG A 59 6.85 7.00 10.51
C ARG A 59 5.88 8.16 10.20
N ASP A 60 6.32 9.18 9.47
CA ASP A 60 5.56 10.37 9.10
C ASP A 60 4.90 10.29 7.71
N CYS A 61 5.02 9.15 7.02
CA CYS A 61 4.47 8.94 5.69
C CYS A 61 3.21 8.05 5.74
N CYS A 62 2.17 8.42 4.98
CA CYS A 62 1.01 7.58 4.71
C CYS A 62 1.03 7.15 3.23
N TYR A 63 0.94 5.84 2.99
CA TYR A 63 0.87 5.28 1.65
C TYR A 63 -0.51 4.67 1.40
N LYS A 64 -1.14 5.06 0.28
CA LYS A 64 -2.27 4.33 -0.28
C LYS A 64 -1.72 3.12 -1.02
N VAL A 65 -2.10 1.93 -0.58
CA VAL A 65 -1.63 0.65 -1.11
C VAL A 65 -2.81 -0.07 -1.75
N LEU A 66 -2.62 -0.54 -2.98
CA LEU A 66 -3.66 -1.23 -3.75
C LEU A 66 -3.92 -2.65 -3.27
N ASN A 67 -2.97 -3.27 -2.58
CA ASN A 67 -3.20 -4.58 -1.98
C ASN A 67 -4.29 -4.51 -0.92
N SER A 68 -5.09 -5.57 -0.82
CA SER A 68 -6.06 -5.69 0.25
C SER A 68 -5.36 -5.78 1.61
N TYR A 69 -6.09 -5.50 2.68
CA TYR A 69 -5.57 -5.63 4.04
C TYR A 69 -5.05 -7.04 4.30
N GLU A 70 -5.79 -8.06 3.90
CA GLU A 70 -5.39 -9.46 4.07
C GLU A 70 -4.13 -9.82 3.26
N GLU A 71 -4.01 -9.31 2.03
CA GLU A 71 -2.80 -9.50 1.22
C GLU A 71 -1.59 -8.84 1.88
N PHE A 72 -1.77 -7.63 2.40
CA PHE A 72 -0.70 -6.88 3.05
C PHE A 72 -0.24 -7.56 4.35
N ILE A 73 -1.17 -8.04 5.18
CA ILE A 73 -0.84 -8.77 6.41
C ILE A 73 -0.12 -10.09 6.09
N LYS A 74 -0.59 -10.86 5.09
CA LYS A 74 0.11 -12.07 4.65
C LYS A 74 1.53 -11.76 4.18
N ALA A 75 1.73 -10.64 3.49
CA ALA A 75 3.06 -10.21 3.06
C ALA A 75 3.99 -9.86 4.24
N ILE A 76 3.45 -9.41 5.38
CA ILE A 76 4.23 -9.19 6.61
C ILE A 76 4.53 -10.51 7.33
N GLU A 77 3.54 -11.39 7.46
CA GLU A 77 3.66 -12.66 8.21
C GLU A 77 4.63 -13.65 7.57
N THR A 78 4.91 -13.49 6.28
CA THR A 78 5.82 -14.35 5.50
C THR A 78 7.28 -13.88 5.52
N LEU A 79 7.59 -12.79 6.23
CA LEU A 79 8.94 -12.25 6.46
C LEU A 79 9.56 -12.74 7.77
#